data_AF-G7QDY2-F1
#
_entry.id   AF-G7QDY2-F1
#
_cell.length_a   1.000
_cell.length_b   1.000
_cell.length_c   1.000
_cell.angle_alpha   90.00
_cell.angle_beta   90.00
_cell.angle_gamma   90.00
#
_symmetry.space_group_name_H-M   'P 1'
#
loop_
_entity.id
_entity.type
_entity.pdbx_description
1 polymer ?
#
loop_
_entity_poly.entity_id
_entity_poly.type
_entity_poly.pdbx_seq_one_letter_code
_entity_poly.pdbx_strand_id
1 'polypeptide(L)'
;MRLTQFDGPALLVAAAILLLLPAGARAHRVNVFAYVEGDTVHVECGYSRSDRVRFGDIEVADPATKEVFLTGKTDDKGNFSFPVPPAARARHADLQILLRAGEGHQNDWMVKAEEYLTATPGASALPLQPTAPPASTEAPASGPLPAQPAVPVATAAPSPAGSAVPSGGVPAIAPGPASVPAAAAVPMDPVALQAVVEAAVEKKIAPIRKMLLDQQEKGPGLTEIAGGIGYLVGLAGLLAYARSRKAGPGA
;
A
#
# COMPACT_ATOMS: atom_id res chain seq x y z
N MET A 1 -11.05 -22.24 55.61
CA MET A 1 -11.00 -21.74 54.22
C MET A 1 -11.88 -22.63 53.36
N ARG A 2 -13.12 -22.23 53.07
CA ARG A 2 -13.97 -22.91 52.07
C ARG A 2 -14.00 -22.05 50.81
N LEU A 3 -13.12 -22.36 49.87
CA LEU A 3 -13.39 -22.10 48.46
C LEU A 3 -14.41 -23.15 48.04
N THR A 4 -15.55 -22.73 47.47
CA THR A 4 -16.49 -23.46 46.58
C THR A 4 -17.95 -23.21 46.94
N GLN A 5 -18.49 -22.07 46.54
CA GLN A 5 -19.90 -21.98 46.17
C GLN A 5 -20.09 -20.75 45.27
N PHE A 6 -19.86 -20.93 43.97
CA PHE A 6 -20.41 -20.03 42.97
C PHE A 6 -21.83 -20.53 42.70
N ASP A 7 -22.83 -19.77 43.13
CA ASP A 7 -24.24 -20.09 42.87
C ASP A 7 -24.50 -20.21 41.36
N GLY A 8 -25.26 -21.22 40.94
CA GLY A 8 -25.60 -21.47 39.53
C GLY A 8 -26.00 -20.26 38.67
N PRO A 9 -26.80 -19.28 39.18
CA PRO A 9 -27.09 -18.06 38.42
C PRO A 9 -25.88 -17.13 38.25
N ALA A 10 -24.95 -17.08 39.21
CA ALA A 10 -23.71 -16.29 39.09
C ALA A 10 -22.75 -16.90 38.04
N LEU A 11 -22.71 -18.23 37.93
CA LEU A 11 -21.97 -18.93 36.88
C LEU A 11 -22.58 -18.66 35.49
N LEU A 12 -23.92 -18.66 35.37
CA LEU A 12 -24.62 -18.35 34.13
C LEU A 12 -24.46 -16.89 33.69
N VAL A 13 -24.46 -15.95 34.63
CA VAL A 13 -24.22 -14.53 34.34
C VAL A 13 -22.77 -14.27 33.97
N ALA A 14 -21.80 -14.90 34.65
CA ALA A 14 -20.39 -14.82 34.28
C ALA A 14 -20.13 -15.44 32.89
N ALA A 15 -20.77 -16.56 32.57
CA ALA A 15 -20.72 -17.17 31.24
C ALA A 15 -21.36 -16.28 30.17
N ALA A 16 -22.51 -15.65 30.46
CA ALA A 16 -23.16 -14.72 29.55
C ALA A 16 -22.30 -13.46 29.31
N ILE A 17 -21.66 -12.91 30.34
CA ILE A 17 -20.71 -11.79 30.20
C ILE A 17 -19.50 -12.24 29.37
N LEU A 18 -18.95 -13.43 29.61
CA LEU A 18 -17.84 -13.99 28.82
C LEU A 18 -18.21 -14.19 27.34
N LEU A 19 -19.47 -14.52 27.04
CA LEU A 19 -20.03 -14.62 25.69
C LEU A 19 -20.32 -13.26 25.03
N LEU A 20 -20.44 -12.18 25.82
CA LEU A 20 -20.63 -10.81 25.34
C LEU A 20 -19.32 -10.02 25.18
N LEU A 21 -18.17 -10.59 25.57
CA LEU A 21 -16.89 -9.97 25.22
C LEU A 21 -16.69 -10.06 23.70
N PRO A 22 -16.54 -8.95 22.97
CA PRO A 22 -16.25 -9.00 21.55
C PRO A 22 -14.87 -9.62 21.40
N ALA A 23 -14.82 -10.89 20.99
CA ALA A 23 -13.61 -11.50 20.48
C ALA A 23 -13.24 -10.73 19.21
N GLY A 24 -12.33 -9.76 19.34
CA GLY A 24 -11.81 -9.02 18.20
C GLY A 24 -11.21 -10.02 17.23
N ALA A 25 -11.98 -10.40 16.21
CA ALA A 25 -11.47 -11.20 15.12
C ALA A 25 -10.41 -10.35 14.43
N ARG A 26 -9.14 -10.71 14.61
CA ARG A 26 -8.06 -10.17 13.77
C ARG A 26 -8.18 -10.82 12.40
N ALA A 27 -9.23 -10.47 11.66
CA ALA A 27 -9.40 -10.89 10.29
C ALA A 27 -8.27 -10.28 9.47
N HIS A 28 -7.69 -11.12 8.61
CA HIS A 28 -6.49 -10.80 7.86
C HIS A 28 -6.75 -9.57 6.98
N ARG A 29 -6.00 -8.48 7.20
CA ARG A 29 -6.19 -7.25 6.42
C ARG A 29 -5.87 -7.53 4.95
N VAL A 30 -6.89 -7.38 4.10
CA VAL A 30 -6.74 -7.33 2.65
C VAL A 30 -6.40 -5.89 2.24
N ASN A 31 -5.50 -5.75 1.30
CA ASN A 31 -5.06 -4.47 0.76
C ASN A 31 -5.50 -4.37 -0.70
N VAL A 32 -6.00 -3.20 -1.07
CA VAL A 32 -6.28 -2.82 -2.44
C VAL A 32 -5.50 -1.53 -2.71
N PHE A 33 -4.82 -1.48 -3.84
CA PHE A 33 -4.10 -0.32 -4.32
C PHE A 33 -4.56 -0.05 -5.74
N ALA A 34 -4.84 1.21 -6.09
CA ALA A 34 -5.11 1.58 -7.46
C ALA A 34 -4.30 2.80 -7.88
N TYR A 35 -3.89 2.81 -9.15
CA TYR A 35 -3.17 3.91 -9.77
C TYR A 35 -3.65 4.09 -11.22
N VAL A 36 -3.50 5.30 -11.74
CA VAL A 36 -3.91 5.64 -13.10
C VAL A 36 -2.69 5.69 -14.02
N GLU A 37 -2.70 4.91 -15.09
CA GLU A 37 -1.73 4.97 -16.17
C GLU A 37 -2.43 5.38 -17.48
N GLY A 38 -2.22 6.64 -17.89
CA GLY A 38 -2.89 7.21 -19.04
C GLY A 38 -4.42 7.19 -18.88
N ASP A 39 -5.09 6.36 -19.67
CA ASP A 39 -6.55 6.19 -19.63
C ASP A 39 -7.02 4.97 -18.82
N THR A 40 -6.08 4.17 -18.31
CA THR A 40 -6.38 2.90 -17.63
C THR A 40 -6.11 3.01 -16.14
N VAL A 41 -7.06 2.54 -15.34
CA VAL A 41 -6.88 2.36 -13.91
C VAL A 41 -6.40 0.93 -13.66
N HIS A 42 -5.26 0.80 -13.02
CA HIS A 42 -4.71 -0.47 -12.57
C HIS A 42 -4.98 -0.65 -11.08
N VAL A 43 -5.48 -1.83 -10.72
CA VAL A 43 -5.81 -2.22 -9.36
C VAL A 43 -5.02 -3.46 -9.00
N GLU A 44 -4.33 -3.42 -7.87
CA GLU A 44 -3.56 -4.53 -7.30
C GLU A 44 -4.12 -4.89 -5.92
N CYS A 45 -4.42 -6.16 -5.73
CA CYS A 45 -5.08 -6.68 -4.53
C CYS A 45 -4.25 -7.79 -3.90
N GLY A 46 -4.02 -7.70 -2.59
CA GLY A 46 -3.22 -8.68 -1.87
C GLY A 46 -3.47 -8.71 -0.37
N TYR A 47 -3.14 -9.82 0.26
CA TYR A 47 -3.15 -9.96 1.71
C TYR A 47 -1.80 -9.53 2.30
N SER A 48 -1.80 -9.19 3.59
CA SER A 48 -0.59 -8.71 4.29
C SER A 48 0.58 -9.71 4.33
N ARG A 49 0.35 -11.01 4.06
CA ARG A 49 1.39 -12.07 4.09
C ARG A 49 1.93 -12.47 2.71
N SER A 50 1.85 -11.58 1.73
CA SER A 50 2.28 -11.80 0.33
C SER A 50 1.36 -12.69 -0.53
N ASP A 51 0.28 -13.23 0.03
CA ASP A 51 -0.78 -13.88 -0.75
C ASP A 51 -1.55 -12.88 -1.62
N ARG A 52 -2.00 -13.34 -2.79
CA ARG A 52 -2.77 -12.53 -3.74
C ARG A 52 -4.26 -12.85 -3.64
N VAL A 53 -5.08 -11.82 -3.86
CA VAL A 53 -6.54 -11.99 -3.87
C VAL A 53 -6.95 -12.46 -5.25
N ARG A 54 -7.16 -13.77 -5.43
CA ARG A 54 -7.58 -14.35 -6.71
C ARG A 54 -9.10 -14.38 -6.79
N PHE A 55 -9.66 -14.00 -7.94
CA PHE A 55 -11.10 -14.02 -8.19
C PHE A 55 -11.94 -13.21 -7.20
N GLY A 56 -11.33 -12.22 -6.55
CA GLY A 56 -12.01 -11.30 -5.65
C GLY A 56 -12.91 -10.35 -6.44
N ASP A 57 -14.09 -10.06 -5.90
CA ASP A 57 -15.05 -9.17 -6.54
C ASP A 57 -14.59 -7.71 -6.41
N ILE A 58 -14.53 -7.02 -7.54
CA ILE A 58 -14.25 -5.59 -7.64
C ILE A 58 -15.52 -4.88 -8.03
N GLU A 59 -15.85 -3.83 -7.29
CA GLU A 59 -16.93 -2.90 -7.59
C GLU A 59 -16.35 -1.50 -7.68
N VAL A 60 -16.54 -0.83 -8.81
CA VAL A 60 -16.11 0.56 -9.03
C VAL A 60 -17.36 1.42 -8.99
N ALA A 61 -17.46 2.28 -7.99
CA ALA A 61 -18.63 3.11 -7.75
C ALA A 61 -18.26 4.57 -7.51
N ASP A 62 -19.24 5.45 -7.69
CA ASP A 62 -19.17 6.84 -7.26
C ASP A 62 -19.31 6.90 -5.73
N PRO A 63 -18.33 7.47 -4.98
CA PRO A 63 -18.43 7.54 -3.53
C PRO A 63 -19.57 8.44 -3.05
N ALA A 64 -19.98 9.44 -3.83
CA ALA A 64 -21.02 10.41 -3.50
C ALA A 64 -22.43 9.86 -3.76
N THR A 65 -22.64 9.23 -4.92
CA THR A 65 -23.97 8.72 -5.32
C THR A 65 -24.16 7.24 -5.02
N LYS A 66 -23.10 6.49 -4.73
CA LYS A 66 -23.05 5.02 -4.66
C LYS A 66 -23.51 4.33 -5.94
N GLU A 67 -23.52 5.05 -7.07
CA GLU A 67 -23.77 4.49 -8.39
C GLU A 67 -22.59 3.59 -8.80
N VAL A 68 -22.86 2.34 -9.14
CA VAL A 68 -21.83 1.40 -9.59
C VAL A 68 -21.58 1.61 -11.08
N PHE A 69 -20.36 2.03 -11.43
CA PHE A 69 -19.92 2.22 -12.81
C PHE A 69 -19.52 0.90 -13.47
N LEU A 70 -18.84 0.02 -12.72
CA LEU A 70 -18.29 -1.23 -13.23
C LEU A 70 -18.22 -2.28 -12.11
N THR A 71 -18.38 -3.55 -12.48
CA THR A 71 -18.01 -4.68 -11.62
C THR A 71 -17.06 -5.60 -12.37
N GLY A 72 -16.22 -6.32 -11.63
CA GLY A 72 -15.24 -7.23 -12.19
C GLY A 72 -14.70 -8.21 -11.15
N LYS A 73 -13.73 -9.02 -11.57
CA LYS A 73 -12.99 -9.92 -10.69
C LYS A 73 -11.49 -9.76 -10.90
N THR A 74 -10.72 -9.90 -9.83
CA THR A 74 -9.26 -9.95 -9.91
C THR A 74 -8.77 -11.24 -10.56
N ASP A 75 -7.65 -11.18 -11.25
CA ASP A 75 -6.99 -12.33 -11.87
C ASP A 75 -6.20 -13.20 -10.86
N ASP A 76 -5.51 -14.25 -11.33
CA ASP A 76 -4.67 -15.13 -10.51
C ASP A 76 -3.50 -14.41 -9.81
N LYS A 77 -3.12 -13.21 -10.28
CA LYS A 77 -2.09 -12.37 -9.68
C LYS A 77 -2.66 -11.33 -8.72
N GLY A 78 -3.99 -11.25 -8.60
CA GLY A 78 -4.68 -10.26 -7.80
C GLY A 78 -4.82 -8.90 -8.47
N ASN A 79 -4.66 -8.84 -9.78
CA ASN A 79 -4.73 -7.61 -10.54
C ASN A 79 -6.09 -7.48 -11.23
N PHE A 80 -6.52 -6.24 -11.41
CA PHE A 80 -7.67 -5.88 -12.24
C PHE A 80 -7.36 -4.55 -12.92
N SER A 81 -7.73 -4.40 -14.19
CA SER A 81 -7.47 -3.15 -14.91
C SER A 81 -8.65 -2.81 -15.80
N PHE A 82 -9.02 -1.53 -15.81
CA PHE A 82 -10.19 -1.05 -16.54
C PHE A 82 -9.95 0.38 -17.04
N PRO A 83 -10.51 0.75 -18.21
CA PRO A 83 -10.49 2.13 -18.66
C PRO A 83 -11.36 3.01 -17.76
N VAL A 84 -10.99 4.28 -17.58
CA VAL A 84 -11.76 5.22 -16.76
C VAL A 84 -13.21 5.30 -17.30
N PRO A 85 -14.24 5.02 -16.48
CA PRO A 85 -15.62 5.04 -16.94
C PRO A 85 -16.01 6.42 -17.52
N PRO A 86 -16.59 6.50 -18.74
CA PRO A 86 -16.97 7.77 -19.35
C PRO A 86 -17.94 8.59 -18.50
N ALA A 87 -18.84 7.92 -17.77
CA ALA A 87 -19.79 8.55 -16.86
C ALA A 87 -19.08 9.27 -15.69
N ALA A 88 -18.04 8.66 -15.12
CA ALA A 88 -17.24 9.26 -14.05
C ALA A 88 -16.42 10.45 -14.57
N ARG A 89 -15.86 10.34 -15.79
CA ARG A 89 -15.12 11.42 -16.44
C ARG A 89 -16.00 12.63 -16.76
N ALA A 90 -17.19 12.41 -17.33
CA ALA A 90 -18.13 13.49 -17.67
C ALA A 90 -18.61 14.26 -16.43
N ARG A 91 -18.67 13.60 -15.27
CA ARG A 91 -19.14 14.18 -14.01
C ARG A 91 -18.00 14.69 -13.11
N HIS A 92 -16.74 14.48 -13.50
CA HIS A 92 -15.58 14.73 -12.63
C HIS A 92 -15.76 14.04 -11.26
N ALA A 93 -16.33 12.83 -11.25
CA ALA A 93 -16.71 12.12 -10.05
C ALA A 93 -15.62 11.13 -9.63
N ASP A 94 -15.22 11.17 -8.36
CA ASP A 94 -14.23 10.25 -7.81
C ASP A 94 -14.62 8.76 -8.03
N LEU A 95 -13.62 7.89 -8.10
CA LEU A 95 -13.81 6.46 -8.24
C LEU A 95 -13.48 5.77 -6.92
N GLN A 96 -14.48 5.15 -6.29
CA GLN A 96 -14.29 4.24 -5.17
C GLN A 96 -14.21 2.81 -5.70
N ILE A 97 -13.03 2.19 -5.57
CA ILE A 97 -12.79 0.79 -5.88
C ILE A 97 -12.97 -0.01 -4.60
N LEU A 98 -14.05 -0.78 -4.51
CA LEU A 98 -14.34 -1.68 -3.41
C LEU A 98 -13.95 -3.10 -3.80
N LEU A 99 -13.01 -3.69 -3.06
CA LEU A 99 -12.63 -5.09 -3.15
C LEU A 99 -13.40 -5.90 -2.12
N ARG A 100 -14.03 -7.00 -2.55
CA ARG A 100 -14.60 -8.05 -1.70
C ARG A 100 -13.91 -9.38 -2.03
N ALA A 101 -12.99 -9.78 -1.18
CA ALA A 101 -12.17 -10.98 -1.33
C ALA A 101 -12.83 -12.26 -0.78
N GLY A 102 -14.15 -12.27 -0.59
CA GLY A 102 -14.90 -13.36 0.07
C GLY A 102 -14.85 -13.29 1.60
N GLU A 103 -15.52 -14.21 2.30
CA GLU A 103 -15.45 -14.44 3.77
C GLU A 103 -15.40 -13.19 4.70
N GLY A 104 -15.99 -12.07 4.29
CA GLY A 104 -15.93 -10.80 5.04
C GLY A 104 -14.62 -10.01 4.90
N HIS A 105 -13.70 -10.42 4.05
CA HIS A 105 -12.51 -9.67 3.68
C HIS A 105 -12.86 -8.61 2.64
N GLN A 106 -12.84 -7.34 3.05
CA GLN A 106 -13.06 -6.22 2.16
C GLN A 106 -12.11 -5.07 2.46
N ASN A 107 -11.80 -4.29 1.43
CA ASN A 107 -11.09 -3.03 1.56
C ASN A 107 -11.44 -2.14 0.36
N ASP A 108 -11.26 -0.83 0.49
CA ASP A 108 -11.55 0.13 -0.55
C ASP A 108 -10.37 1.07 -0.84
N TRP A 109 -10.32 1.54 -2.08
CA TRP A 109 -9.37 2.54 -2.54
C TRP A 109 -10.11 3.66 -3.27
N MET A 110 -9.72 4.90 -3.03
CA MET A 110 -10.30 6.05 -3.69
C MET A 110 -9.31 6.65 -4.67
N VAL A 111 -9.68 6.66 -5.95
CA VAL A 111 -8.95 7.41 -7.00
C VAL A 111 -9.71 8.70 -7.25
N LYS A 112 -9.02 9.83 -7.08
CA LYS A 112 -9.64 11.14 -7.25
C LYS A 112 -9.81 11.51 -8.70
N ALA A 113 -10.82 12.33 -8.97
CA ALA A 113 -11.07 12.86 -10.31
C ALA A 113 -9.85 13.54 -10.92
N GLU A 114 -9.10 14.30 -10.12
CA GLU A 114 -7.93 15.02 -10.62
C GLU A 114 -6.83 14.07 -11.12
N GLU A 115 -6.70 12.88 -10.53
CA GLU A 115 -5.63 11.92 -10.85
C GLU A 115 -5.79 11.35 -12.25
N TYR A 116 -7.00 10.92 -12.62
CA TYR A 116 -7.27 10.37 -13.95
C TYR A 116 -7.66 11.42 -15.01
N LEU A 117 -7.95 12.65 -14.61
CA LEU A 117 -8.15 13.77 -15.53
C LEU A 117 -6.84 14.45 -15.93
N THR A 118 -5.81 14.38 -15.07
CA THR A 118 -4.48 14.96 -15.35
C THR A 118 -3.49 13.96 -15.96
N ALA A 119 -3.81 12.66 -15.95
CA ALA A 119 -3.03 11.62 -16.59
C ALA A 119 -3.03 11.79 -18.12
N THR A 120 -2.05 12.54 -18.62
CA THR A 120 -1.77 12.64 -20.05
C THR A 120 -1.22 11.29 -20.54
N PRO A 121 -1.74 10.71 -21.63
CA PRO A 121 -1.20 9.48 -22.18
C PRO A 121 0.28 9.69 -22.59
N GLY A 122 1.21 8.96 -21.96
CA GLY A 122 2.60 8.93 -22.41
C GLY A 122 3.70 9.17 -21.37
N ALA A 123 3.40 9.27 -20.08
CA ALA A 123 4.43 9.19 -19.03
C ALA A 123 4.62 7.74 -18.58
N SER A 124 5.16 6.90 -19.48
CA SER A 124 5.66 5.57 -19.12
C SER A 124 7.09 5.71 -18.55
N ALA A 125 7.39 4.91 -17.52
CA ALA A 125 8.57 4.85 -16.64
C ALA A 125 8.51 5.78 -15.39
N LEU A 126 8.46 5.27 -14.16
CA LEU A 126 9.16 4.08 -13.64
C LEU A 126 8.25 3.09 -12.90
N PRO A 127 8.51 1.78 -13.00
CA PRO A 127 7.93 0.81 -12.10
C PRO A 127 8.47 1.06 -10.68
N LEU A 128 7.61 1.52 -9.78
CA LEU A 128 7.84 1.33 -8.35
C LEU A 128 7.56 -0.15 -8.04
N GLN A 129 8.51 -1.02 -8.41
CA GLN A 129 8.70 -2.25 -7.65
C GLN A 129 8.91 -1.83 -6.19
N PRO A 130 8.12 -2.36 -5.22
CA PRO A 130 8.48 -2.22 -3.82
C PRO A 130 9.84 -2.88 -3.63
N THR A 131 10.86 -2.05 -3.40
CA THR A 131 12.20 -2.46 -3.00
C THR A 131 12.06 -3.37 -1.79
N ALA A 132 12.38 -4.65 -1.98
CA ALA A 132 12.61 -5.56 -0.88
C ALA A 132 13.62 -4.91 0.09
N PRO A 133 13.40 -4.95 1.42
CA PRO A 133 14.39 -4.48 2.38
C PRO A 133 15.74 -5.17 2.14
N PRO A 134 16.87 -4.46 2.28
CA PRO A 134 18.19 -5.01 2.01
C PRO A 134 18.43 -6.22 2.92
N ALA A 135 18.83 -7.32 2.30
CA ALA A 135 19.47 -8.43 2.99
C ALA A 135 20.72 -7.89 3.72
N SER A 136 20.66 -7.82 5.04
CA SER A 136 21.84 -7.67 5.87
C SER A 136 22.67 -8.94 5.76
N THR A 137 23.83 -8.82 5.13
CA THR A 137 24.91 -9.79 5.25
C THR A 137 25.74 -9.42 6.48
N GLU A 138 25.77 -10.26 7.51
CA GLU A 138 27.03 -10.72 8.11
C GLU A 138 26.82 -12.02 8.91
N ALA A 139 27.63 -13.01 8.54
CA ALA A 139 27.81 -14.35 9.14
C ALA A 139 28.96 -14.27 10.20
N PRO A 140 29.55 -15.34 10.82
CA PRO A 140 29.61 -16.73 10.35
C PRO A 140 29.67 -17.89 11.41
N ALA A 141 29.69 -19.10 10.83
CA ALA A 141 30.42 -20.31 11.22
C ALA A 141 29.84 -21.26 12.30
N SER A 142 29.47 -22.48 11.85
CA SER A 142 30.18 -23.73 12.17
C SER A 142 29.56 -24.92 11.42
N GLY A 143 30.37 -25.70 10.69
CA GLY A 143 29.98 -27.04 10.20
C GLY A 143 30.52 -27.40 8.82
N PRO A 144 31.34 -28.47 8.65
CA PRO A 144 32.24 -28.65 7.51
C PRO A 144 31.63 -29.39 6.31
N LEU A 145 32.21 -29.11 5.13
CA LEU A 145 32.12 -29.93 3.92
C LEU A 145 32.79 -31.30 4.12
N PRO A 146 32.28 -32.37 3.49
CA PRO A 146 32.94 -32.91 2.29
C PRO A 146 31.88 -33.39 1.27
N ALA A 147 32.12 -33.69 0.00
CA ALA A 147 33.25 -33.73 -0.90
C ALA A 147 32.65 -33.69 -2.33
N GLN A 148 33.34 -33.05 -3.26
CA GLN A 148 33.23 -33.39 -4.68
C GLN A 148 34.09 -34.62 -4.98
N PRO A 149 33.81 -35.34 -6.07
CA PRO A 149 34.70 -35.29 -7.25
C PRO A 149 33.90 -35.02 -8.55
N ALA A 150 34.26 -34.04 -9.39
CA ALA A 150 35.30 -34.09 -10.45
C ALA A 150 34.99 -35.14 -11.54
N VAL A 151 34.95 -34.93 -12.87
CA VAL A 151 35.55 -34.01 -13.89
C VAL A 151 35.09 -34.57 -15.30
N PRO A 152 35.63 -34.25 -16.51
CA PRO A 152 36.19 -33.03 -17.15
C PRO A 152 35.72 -32.81 -18.63
N VAL A 153 36.42 -31.88 -19.34
CA VAL A 153 36.78 -31.85 -20.80
C VAL A 153 35.90 -30.91 -21.65
N ALA A 154 36.41 -29.99 -22.49
CA ALA A 154 37.73 -29.42 -22.80
C ALA A 154 37.45 -28.27 -23.83
N THR A 155 37.98 -27.06 -23.64
CA THR A 155 39.21 -26.51 -24.29
C THR A 155 39.01 -25.97 -25.70
N ALA A 156 39.21 -24.66 -25.90
CA ALA A 156 40.31 -24.08 -26.70
C ALA A 156 40.01 -22.64 -27.19
N ALA A 157 40.86 -21.69 -26.78
CA ALA A 157 41.17 -20.41 -27.44
C ALA A 157 42.09 -20.67 -28.67
N PRO A 158 42.71 -19.69 -29.41
CA PRO A 158 42.79 -18.22 -29.26
C PRO A 158 42.76 -17.38 -30.58
N SER A 159 42.97 -16.06 -30.43
CA SER A 159 43.27 -14.92 -31.37
C SER A 159 44.27 -15.20 -32.54
N PRO A 160 44.54 -14.32 -33.57
CA PRO A 160 44.86 -12.87 -33.44
C PRO A 160 44.60 -11.88 -34.65
N ALA A 161 44.85 -10.59 -34.37
CA ALA A 161 45.36 -9.43 -35.14
C ALA A 161 45.43 -9.32 -36.70
N GLY A 162 45.21 -8.08 -37.17
CA GLY A 162 45.74 -7.45 -38.40
C GLY A 162 44.98 -6.13 -38.64
N SER A 163 45.51 -4.90 -38.70
CA SER A 163 46.69 -4.28 -39.32
C SER A 163 46.23 -3.19 -40.31
N ALA A 164 46.78 -1.99 -40.09
CA ALA A 164 47.25 -1.01 -41.09
C ALA A 164 46.30 0.02 -41.73
N VAL A 165 46.80 1.26 -41.58
CA VAL A 165 46.51 2.54 -42.25
C VAL A 165 47.04 2.51 -43.71
N PRO A 166 46.69 3.49 -44.58
CA PRO A 166 47.64 4.59 -44.79
C PRO A 166 47.03 6.00 -45.03
N SER A 167 47.92 6.98 -44.84
CA SER A 167 47.79 8.43 -44.93
C SER A 167 47.76 9.02 -46.34
N GLY A 168 47.26 10.27 -46.42
CA GLY A 168 47.62 11.32 -47.39
C GLY A 168 46.54 12.40 -47.36
N GLY A 169 46.76 13.70 -47.28
CA GLY A 169 47.92 14.60 -47.28
C GLY A 169 47.33 16.03 -47.28
N VAL A 170 47.95 16.94 -46.54
CA VAL A 170 47.61 18.37 -46.29
C VAL A 170 47.75 19.24 -47.58
N PRO A 171 47.34 20.55 -47.68
CA PRO A 171 47.29 21.54 -46.58
C PRO A 171 46.26 22.71 -46.59
N ALA A 172 46.06 23.22 -45.37
CA ALA A 172 45.98 24.61 -44.92
C ALA A 172 45.49 25.74 -45.86
N ILE A 173 44.37 26.35 -45.47
CA ILE A 173 44.15 27.82 -45.55
C ILE A 173 43.50 28.28 -44.23
N ALA A 174 44.21 29.15 -43.51
CA ALA A 174 43.69 30.12 -42.55
C ALA A 174 44.09 31.52 -43.10
N PRO A 175 43.57 32.67 -42.61
CA PRO A 175 42.79 32.89 -41.39
C PRO A 175 41.55 33.80 -41.56
N GLY A 176 40.65 33.77 -40.58
CA GLY A 176 39.62 34.80 -40.39
C GLY A 176 39.30 34.91 -38.89
N PRO A 177 39.52 36.07 -38.25
CA PRO A 177 39.30 36.22 -36.81
C PRO A 177 37.83 36.59 -36.57
N ALA A 178 37.10 35.71 -35.90
CA ALA A 178 35.85 36.07 -35.26
C ALA A 178 35.74 35.31 -33.93
N SER A 179 36.27 35.95 -32.91
CA SER A 179 36.12 35.64 -31.50
C SER A 179 34.62 35.61 -31.15
N VAL A 180 34.06 34.41 -31.06
CA VAL A 180 32.84 34.16 -30.29
C VAL A 180 33.24 33.96 -28.83
N PRO A 181 32.63 34.66 -27.87
CA PRO A 181 32.95 34.44 -26.47
C PRO A 181 32.52 33.03 -26.09
N ALA A 182 33.43 32.31 -25.44
CA ALA A 182 33.13 31.08 -24.75
C ALA A 182 31.95 31.33 -23.80
N ALA A 183 30.78 30.76 -24.15
CA ALA A 183 29.66 30.67 -23.23
C ALA A 183 30.16 29.93 -22.00
N ALA A 184 30.28 30.66 -20.90
CA ALA A 184 30.69 30.14 -19.61
C ALA A 184 29.80 28.93 -19.27
N ALA A 185 30.41 27.74 -19.23
CA ALA A 185 29.80 26.59 -18.60
C ALA A 185 29.54 26.99 -17.15
N VAL A 186 28.27 27.12 -16.78
CA VAL A 186 27.87 27.28 -15.39
C VAL A 186 28.38 26.03 -14.67
N PRO A 187 29.34 26.14 -13.74
CA PRO A 187 29.71 24.97 -12.95
C PRO A 187 28.47 24.61 -12.14
N MET A 188 27.79 23.53 -12.53
CA MET A 188 26.71 22.96 -11.75
C MET A 188 27.33 22.42 -10.48
N ASP A 189 27.28 23.24 -9.42
CA ASP A 189 27.73 22.85 -8.10
C ASP A 189 26.81 21.73 -7.59
N PRO A 190 27.34 20.51 -7.36
CA PRO A 190 26.53 19.39 -6.91
C PRO A 190 25.84 19.64 -5.57
N VAL A 191 26.40 20.53 -4.73
CA VAL A 191 25.79 20.91 -3.44
C VAL A 191 24.54 21.76 -3.66
N ALA A 192 24.60 22.74 -4.56
CA ALA A 192 23.42 23.51 -4.95
C ALA A 192 22.33 22.62 -5.59
N LEU A 193 22.71 21.62 -6.39
CA LEU A 193 21.76 20.68 -7.00
C LEU A 193 21.08 19.81 -5.94
N GLN A 194 21.84 19.30 -4.97
CA GLN A 194 21.31 18.52 -3.85
C GLN A 194 20.31 19.33 -3.01
N ALA A 195 20.63 20.59 -2.71
CA ALA A 195 19.73 21.47 -1.97
C ALA A 195 18.41 21.76 -2.71
N VAL A 196 18.46 21.95 -4.04
CA VAL A 196 17.27 22.15 -4.87
C VAL A 196 16.43 20.87 -4.94
N VAL A 197 17.06 19.70 -5.08
CA VAL A 197 16.36 18.41 -5.09
C VAL A 197 15.70 18.16 -3.73
N GLU A 198 16.41 18.38 -2.63
CA GLU A 198 15.87 18.18 -1.28
C GLU A 198 14.70 19.13 -0.99
N ALA A 199 14.81 20.40 -1.39
CA ALA A 199 13.71 21.35 -1.29
C ALA A 199 12.49 20.96 -2.15
N ALA A 200 12.72 20.44 -3.36
CA ALA A 200 11.66 19.98 -4.25
C ALA A 200 10.98 18.71 -3.73
N VAL A 201 11.76 17.79 -3.16
CA VAL A 201 11.28 16.53 -2.58
C VAL A 201 10.49 16.80 -1.30
N GLU A 202 10.99 17.63 -0.38
CA GLU A 202 10.28 17.98 0.85
C GLU A 202 8.93 18.66 0.56
N LYS A 203 8.88 19.51 -0.47
CA LYS A 203 7.65 20.14 -0.95
C LYS A 203 6.61 19.13 -1.48
N LYS A 204 7.06 17.96 -1.96
CA LYS A 204 6.19 16.87 -2.45
C LYS A 204 5.85 15.85 -1.36
N ILE A 205 6.71 15.68 -0.35
CA ILE A 205 6.48 14.74 0.75
C ILE A 205 5.58 15.37 1.84
N ALA A 206 5.64 16.68 2.06
CA ALA A 206 4.81 17.35 3.07
C ALA A 206 3.28 17.09 2.93
N PRO A 207 2.69 17.11 1.72
CA PRO A 207 1.30 16.73 1.50
C PRO A 207 1.01 15.27 1.88
N ILE A 208 1.90 14.34 1.52
CA ILE A 208 1.74 12.90 1.79
C ILE A 208 1.79 12.63 3.30
N ARG A 209 2.73 13.24 4.03
CA ARG A 209 2.81 13.12 5.49
C ARG A 209 1.52 13.59 6.17
N LYS A 210 0.91 14.67 5.65
CA LYS A 210 -0.37 15.18 6.16
C LYS A 210 -1.53 14.22 5.89
N MET A 211 -1.59 13.61 4.69
CA MET A 211 -2.63 12.62 4.35
C MET A 211 -2.51 11.34 5.17
N LEU A 212 -1.28 10.91 5.50
CA LEU A 212 -1.05 9.75 6.37
C LEU A 212 -1.48 10.01 7.82
N LEU A 213 -1.22 11.21 8.35
CA LEU A 213 -1.71 11.61 9.66
C LEU A 213 -3.25 11.64 9.70
N ASP A 214 -3.88 12.21 8.68
CA ASP A 214 -5.35 12.32 8.58
C ASP A 214 -6.03 10.94 8.47
N GLN A 215 -5.40 9.97 7.78
CA GLN A 215 -5.88 8.59 7.70
C GLN A 215 -5.63 7.76 8.97
N GLN A 216 -4.64 8.12 9.79
CA GLN A 216 -4.29 7.38 11.01
C GLN A 216 -5.22 7.73 12.20
N GLU A 217 -6.02 8.79 12.12
CA GLU A 217 -6.81 9.30 13.26
C GLU A 217 -8.20 8.68 13.46
N LYS A 218 -8.67 7.76 12.61
CA LYS A 218 -9.97 7.12 12.83
C LYS A 218 -9.88 5.93 13.79
N GLY A 219 -9.44 6.20 15.01
CA GLY A 219 -9.77 5.38 16.17
C GLY A 219 -11.27 5.47 16.49
N PRO A 220 -11.82 4.56 17.33
CA PRO A 220 -13.20 4.67 17.78
C PRO A 220 -13.45 6.06 18.36
N GLY A 221 -14.48 6.75 17.86
CA GLY A 221 -14.82 8.09 18.32
C GLY A 221 -15.14 8.10 19.82
N LEU A 222 -14.87 9.23 20.48
CA LEU A 222 -15.19 9.42 21.89
C LEU A 222 -16.69 9.19 22.17
N THR A 223 -17.55 9.49 21.20
CA THR A 223 -19.00 9.26 21.27
C THR A 223 -19.34 7.77 21.26
N GLU A 224 -18.72 6.96 20.39
CA GLU A 224 -18.87 5.50 20.42
C GLU A 224 -18.37 4.89 21.73
N ILE A 225 -17.24 5.37 22.26
CA ILE A 225 -16.69 4.89 23.53
C ILE A 225 -17.64 5.24 24.68
N ALA A 226 -18.07 6.50 24.77
CA ALA A 226 -19.00 6.95 25.79
C ALA A 226 -20.37 6.29 25.67
N GLY A 227 -20.85 6.07 24.45
CA GLY A 227 -22.10 5.36 24.16
C GLY A 227 -22.04 3.89 24.57
N GLY A 228 -20.93 3.19 24.28
CA GLY A 228 -20.69 1.83 24.72
C GLY A 228 -20.63 1.70 26.25
N ILE A 229 -19.90 2.60 26.92
CA ILE A 229 -19.85 2.66 28.38
C ILE A 229 -21.25 2.95 28.96
N GLY A 230 -21.98 3.91 28.39
CA GLY A 230 -23.33 4.27 28.80
C GLY A 230 -24.33 3.10 28.66
N TYR A 231 -24.22 2.30 27.60
CA TYR A 231 -25.05 1.12 27.40
C TYR A 231 -24.81 0.05 28.48
N LEU A 232 -23.54 -0.20 28.81
CA LEU A 232 -23.16 -1.16 29.86
C LEU A 232 -23.67 -0.73 31.23
N VAL A 233 -23.46 0.55 31.59
CA VAL A 233 -23.94 1.10 32.86
C VAL A 233 -25.47 1.12 32.91
N GLY A 234 -26.14 1.46 31.81
CA GLY A 234 -27.60 1.46 31.70
C GLY A 234 -28.21 0.08 31.90
N LEU A 235 -27.64 -0.96 31.27
CA LEU A 235 -28.12 -2.34 31.42
C LEU A 235 -27.92 -2.84 32.86
N ALA A 236 -26.76 -2.57 33.45
CA ALA A 236 -26.48 -2.91 34.85
C ALA A 236 -27.44 -2.19 35.82
N GLY A 237 -27.73 -0.92 35.59
CA GLY A 237 -28.68 -0.13 36.37
C GLY A 237 -30.11 -0.67 36.27
N LEU A 238 -30.56 -1.04 35.07
CA LEU A 238 -31.88 -1.63 34.85
C LEU A 238 -32.04 -2.98 35.57
N LEU A 239 -30.99 -3.81 35.55
CA LEU A 239 -30.96 -5.09 36.28
C LEU A 239 -30.97 -4.88 37.80
N ALA A 240 -30.19 -3.93 38.31
CA ALA A 240 -30.18 -3.57 39.72
C ALA A 240 -31.56 -3.05 40.18
N TYR A 241 -32.22 -2.25 39.35
CA TYR A 241 -33.58 -1.77 39.60
C TYR A 241 -34.62 -2.90 39.58
N ALA A 242 -34.55 -3.81 38.61
CA ALA A 242 -35.44 -4.97 38.56
C ALA A 242 -35.23 -5.90 39.77
N ARG A 243 -33.98 -6.04 40.24
CA ARG A 243 -33.64 -6.81 41.45
C ARG A 243 -34.12 -6.11 42.72
N SER A 244 -33.98 -4.79 42.83
CA SER A 244 -34.47 -4.03 43.99
C SER A 244 -35.99 -4.06 44.10
N ARG A 245 -36.73 -4.14 42.98
CA ARG A 245 -38.19 -4.32 43.00
C ARG A 245 -38.63 -5.73 43.39
N LYS A 246 -37.82 -6.76 43.14
CA LYS A 246 -38.10 -8.12 43.62
C LYS A 246 -37.69 -8.33 45.08
N ALA A 247 -36.76 -7.51 45.59
CA ALA A 247 -36.40 -7.42 47.00
C ALA A 247 -37.20 -6.29 47.69
N GLY A 248 -38.54 -6.42 47.73
CA GLY A 248 -39.38 -5.57 48.58
C GLY A 248 -39.18 -5.90 50.08
N PRO A 249 -39.46 -4.95 50.99
CA PRO A 249 -39.00 -4.97 52.38
C PRO A 249 -39.64 -6.11 53.19
N GLY A 250 -38.83 -7.10 53.56
CA GLY A 250 -39.32 -8.26 54.31
C GLY A 250 -38.31 -9.40 54.48
N ALA A 251 -37.01 -9.09 54.52
CA ALA A 251 -36.00 -9.97 55.12
C ALA A 251 -35.56 -9.33 56.44
#